data_AF-F2DN71-F1
#
_entry.id   AF-F2DN71-F1
#
_cell.length_a   1.000
_cell.length_b   1.000
_cell.length_c   1.000
_cell.angle_alpha   90.00
_cell.angle_beta   90.00
_cell.angle_gamma   90.00
#
_symmetry.space_group_name_H-M   'P 1'
#
loop_
_entity.id
_entity.type
_entity.pdbx_description
1 polymer ?
#
loop_
_entity_poly.entity_id
_entity_poly.type
_entity_poly.pdbx_seq_one_letter_code
_entity_poly.pdbx_strand_id
1 'polypeptide(L)'
;MEQNLYECLVRNKNLQPRQVKIYMYQLLKSIEYIHSKGIFHRDIKPENVLISGDSIKLADFGSCKGIYSKQPYTEYISTRWYRAPECLMTDGYYDSKMDIWGYGCVLFEMIAKFPLFNGKGELDQIHKINKVLGTPKQSLIDLFKSRATHMSQNDFNFPQKKGVGFEKLLPNGPKELIDILYKLLAYDPAERITAKEALNHEFFSDITTEKFRTTIFGGPHSGSLNKAVEHDDTPEKSTKIKKKNRG
;
A
#
# COMPACT_ATOMS: atom_id res chain seq x y z
N MET A 1 -11.43 -17.65 0.49
CA MET A 1 -11.58 -16.38 -0.25
C MET A 1 -12.22 -16.71 -1.57
N GLU A 2 -13.22 -15.94 -1.98
CA GLU A 2 -14.19 -16.31 -3.03
C GLU A 2 -13.79 -15.82 -4.43
N GLN A 3 -13.09 -14.68 -4.51
CA GLN A 3 -12.61 -14.08 -5.76
C GLN A 3 -11.54 -13.03 -5.47
N ASN A 4 -10.77 -12.61 -6.47
CA ASN A 4 -9.91 -11.42 -6.38
C ASN A 4 -10.69 -10.12 -6.70
N LEU A 5 -10.13 -8.97 -6.37
CA LEU A 5 -10.76 -7.67 -6.58
C LEU A 5 -10.93 -7.37 -8.07
N TYR A 6 -9.99 -7.77 -8.93
CA TYR A 6 -10.12 -7.60 -10.37
C TYR A 6 -11.39 -8.27 -10.92
N GLU A 7 -11.60 -9.54 -10.61
CA GLU A 7 -12.80 -10.30 -10.99
C GLU A 7 -14.07 -9.66 -10.43
N CYS A 8 -14.02 -9.16 -9.20
CA CYS A 8 -15.14 -8.44 -8.59
C CYS A 8 -15.53 -7.18 -9.39
N LEU A 9 -14.53 -6.42 -9.86
CA LEU A 9 -14.75 -5.19 -10.61
C LEU A 9 -15.20 -5.45 -12.05
N VAL A 10 -14.60 -6.42 -12.74
CA VAL A 10 -14.97 -6.79 -14.12
C VAL A 10 -16.39 -7.36 -14.20
N ARG A 11 -16.84 -8.08 -13.16
CA ARG A 11 -18.23 -8.56 -13.06
C ARG A 11 -19.25 -7.45 -12.77
N ASN A 12 -18.85 -6.17 -12.80
CA ASN A 12 -19.69 -5.01 -12.51
C ASN A 12 -20.44 -5.10 -11.18
N LYS A 13 -19.86 -5.77 -10.17
CA LYS A 13 -20.41 -5.69 -8.81
C LYS A 13 -20.19 -4.28 -8.28
N ASN A 14 -21.29 -3.55 -8.09
CA ASN A 14 -21.25 -2.24 -7.46
C ASN A 14 -20.83 -2.40 -6.01
N LEU A 15 -19.63 -1.91 -5.70
CA LEU A 15 -19.14 -1.80 -4.33
C LEU A 15 -19.76 -0.52 -3.77
N GLN A 16 -20.54 -0.66 -2.70
CA GLN A 16 -21.09 0.49 -2.02
C GLN A 16 -19.95 1.36 -1.45
N PRO A 17 -20.07 2.69 -1.40
CA PRO A 17 -19.01 3.58 -0.91
C PRO A 17 -18.48 3.17 0.48
N ARG A 18 -19.38 2.73 1.36
CA ARG A 18 -19.02 2.19 2.67
C ARG A 18 -18.14 0.94 2.56
N GLN A 19 -18.46 0.01 1.66
CA GLN A 19 -17.65 -1.19 1.45
C GLN A 19 -16.24 -0.84 0.97
N VAL A 20 -16.11 0.13 0.05
CA VAL A 20 -14.82 0.60 -0.44
C VAL A 20 -13.96 1.13 0.69
N LYS A 21 -14.52 1.95 1.60
CA LYS A 21 -13.81 2.43 2.79
C LYS A 21 -13.36 1.27 3.69
N ILE A 22 -14.24 0.31 3.96
CA ILE A 22 -13.94 -0.86 4.80
C ILE A 22 -12.80 -1.68 4.22
N TYR A 23 -12.86 -1.96 2.92
CA TYR A 23 -11.82 -2.68 2.21
C TYR A 23 -10.49 -1.94 2.22
N MET A 24 -10.49 -0.65 1.86
CA MET A 24 -9.26 0.13 1.86
C MET A 24 -8.66 0.25 3.26
N TYR A 25 -9.46 0.34 4.32
CA TYR A 25 -8.97 0.35 5.70
C TYR A 25 -8.27 -0.96 6.09
N GLN A 26 -8.89 -2.11 5.80
CA GLN A 26 -8.28 -3.44 6.05
C GLN A 26 -6.98 -3.62 5.25
N LEU A 27 -6.98 -3.15 4.01
CA LEU A 27 -5.82 -3.15 3.12
C LEU A 27 -4.68 -2.30 3.67
N LEU A 28 -4.96 -1.07 4.10
CA LEU A 28 -3.97 -0.18 4.73
C LEU A 28 -3.43 -0.77 6.04
N LYS A 29 -4.27 -1.47 6.83
CA LYS A 29 -3.80 -2.22 8.02
C LYS A 29 -2.81 -3.31 7.65
N SER A 30 -3.06 -4.04 6.56
CA SER A 30 -2.16 -5.10 6.11
C SER A 30 -0.79 -4.56 5.72
N ILE A 31 -0.74 -3.47 4.94
CA ILE A 31 0.53 -2.91 4.47
C ILE A 31 1.27 -2.14 5.57
N GLU A 32 0.55 -1.48 6.49
CA GLU A 32 1.16 -0.87 7.68
C GLU A 32 1.91 -1.91 8.52
N TYR A 33 1.30 -3.08 8.73
CA TYR A 33 1.96 -4.19 9.42
C TYR A 33 3.20 -4.67 8.66
N ILE A 34 3.10 -4.91 7.35
CA ILE A 34 4.23 -5.38 6.53
C ILE A 34 5.39 -4.36 6.54
N HIS A 35 5.08 -3.08 6.38
CA HIS A 35 6.07 -1.98 6.44
C HIS A 35 6.72 -1.88 7.81
N SER A 36 5.98 -2.09 8.90
CA SER A 36 6.52 -2.11 10.27
C SER A 36 7.54 -3.23 10.50
N LYS A 37 7.50 -4.30 9.68
CA LYS A 37 8.48 -5.40 9.69
C LYS A 37 9.65 -5.15 8.75
N GLY A 38 9.74 -3.95 8.15
CA GLY A 38 10.79 -3.61 7.19
C GLY A 38 10.67 -4.38 5.89
N ILE A 39 9.46 -4.75 5.48
CA ILE A 39 9.17 -5.41 4.22
C ILE A 39 8.30 -4.49 3.38
N PHE A 40 8.42 -4.55 2.06
CA PHE A 40 7.53 -3.90 1.11
C PHE A 40 7.12 -4.89 0.02
N HIS A 41 5.85 -4.81 -0.40
CA HIS A 41 5.15 -5.84 -1.16
C HIS A 41 5.55 -5.87 -2.64
N ARG A 42 5.69 -4.69 -3.24
CA ARG A 42 6.13 -4.45 -4.63
C ARG A 42 5.18 -4.87 -5.75
N ASP A 43 4.09 -5.58 -5.46
CA ASP A 43 3.08 -5.98 -6.46
C ASP A 43 1.63 -5.71 -6.01
N ILE A 44 1.34 -4.47 -5.63
CA ILE A 44 -0.01 -4.04 -5.24
C ILE A 44 -0.86 -3.81 -6.49
N LYS A 45 -1.86 -4.67 -6.71
CA LYS A 45 -2.83 -4.59 -7.82
C LYS A 45 -4.11 -5.38 -7.47
N PRO A 46 -5.26 -5.12 -8.13
CA PRO A 46 -6.52 -5.80 -7.83
C PRO A 46 -6.47 -7.33 -7.90
N GLU A 47 -5.63 -7.91 -8.75
CA GLU A 47 -5.45 -9.37 -8.88
C GLU A 47 -4.85 -10.00 -7.61
N ASN A 48 -4.01 -9.24 -6.89
CA ASN A 48 -3.35 -9.68 -5.65
C ASN A 48 -4.14 -9.30 -4.39
N VAL A 49 -5.37 -8.84 -4.56
CA VAL A 49 -6.28 -8.47 -3.48
C VAL A 49 -7.46 -9.42 -3.48
N LEU A 50 -7.61 -10.19 -2.41
CA LEU A 50 -8.58 -11.27 -2.30
C LEU A 50 -9.76 -10.88 -1.41
N ILE A 51 -10.98 -11.24 -1.82
CA ILE A 51 -12.24 -10.83 -1.18
C ILE A 51 -13.03 -12.08 -0.73
N SER A 52 -13.66 -12.00 0.45
CA SER A 52 -14.66 -12.96 0.93
C SER A 52 -15.64 -12.24 1.86
N GLY A 53 -16.91 -12.13 1.47
CA GLY A 53 -17.89 -11.31 2.20
C GLY A 53 -17.37 -9.89 2.46
N ASP A 54 -17.33 -9.47 3.72
CA ASP A 54 -16.81 -8.16 4.15
C ASP A 54 -15.30 -8.12 4.43
N SER A 55 -14.59 -9.22 4.20
CA SER A 55 -13.15 -9.33 4.42
C SER A 55 -12.37 -9.14 3.13
N ILE A 56 -11.28 -8.38 3.21
CA ILE A 56 -10.30 -8.23 2.12
C ILE A 56 -8.89 -8.49 2.63
N LYS A 57 -8.07 -9.17 1.84
CA LYS A 57 -6.70 -9.53 2.23
C LYS A 57 -5.74 -9.34 1.06
N LEU A 58 -4.54 -8.86 1.38
CA LEU A 58 -3.43 -8.83 0.45
C LEU A 58 -2.85 -10.24 0.27
N ALA A 59 -2.47 -10.57 -0.95
CA ALA A 59 -1.89 -11.86 -1.34
C ALA A 59 -0.70 -11.65 -2.29
N ASP A 60 -0.03 -12.76 -2.62
CA ASP A 60 1.15 -12.82 -3.50
C ASP A 60 2.37 -12.02 -3.01
N PHE A 61 3.04 -12.60 -2.01
CA PHE A 61 4.25 -12.07 -1.42
C PHE A 61 5.52 -12.48 -2.19
N GLY A 62 5.39 -13.08 -3.38
CA GLY A 62 6.54 -13.57 -4.18
C GLY A 62 7.47 -12.45 -4.63
N SER A 63 6.95 -11.22 -4.70
CA SER A 63 7.71 -10.03 -5.05
C SER A 63 8.24 -9.25 -3.84
N CYS A 64 8.03 -9.68 -2.60
CA CYS A 64 8.44 -8.91 -1.42
C CYS A 64 9.96 -8.69 -1.34
N LYS A 65 10.37 -7.59 -0.69
CA LYS A 65 11.78 -7.32 -0.39
C LYS A 65 11.93 -6.61 0.95
N GLY A 66 13.08 -6.80 1.60
CA GLY A 66 13.40 -6.13 2.87
C GLY A 66 14.01 -4.76 2.64
N ILE A 67 13.62 -3.75 3.42
CA ILE A 67 14.10 -2.35 3.28
C ILE A 67 15.60 -2.19 3.48
N TYR A 68 16.24 -3.11 4.19
CA TYR A 68 17.69 -3.14 4.43
C TYR A 68 18.49 -3.78 3.30
N SER A 69 17.82 -4.25 2.25
CA SER A 69 18.47 -4.77 1.05
C SER A 69 19.18 -3.62 0.31
N LYS A 70 20.39 -3.88 -0.19
CA LYS A 70 21.15 -2.87 -0.93
C LYS A 70 20.42 -2.50 -2.23
N GLN A 71 20.08 -1.22 -2.39
CA GLN A 71 19.63 -0.65 -3.66
C GLN A 71 20.76 -0.68 -4.71
N PRO A 72 20.45 -0.73 -6.02
CA PRO A 72 19.13 -0.62 -6.63
C PRO A 72 18.29 -1.91 -6.59
N TYR A 73 16.97 -1.76 -6.64
CA TYR A 73 16.01 -2.85 -6.73
C TYR A 73 15.57 -3.13 -8.18
N THR A 74 15.09 -4.35 -8.44
CA THR A 74 14.59 -4.74 -9.77
C THR A 74 13.46 -3.83 -10.25
N GLU A 75 13.60 -3.21 -11.42
CA GLU A 75 12.63 -2.24 -11.95
C GLU A 75 11.33 -2.88 -12.46
N TYR A 76 11.44 -4.07 -13.07
CA TYR A 76 10.30 -4.76 -13.67
C TYR A 76 9.51 -5.59 -12.65
N ILE A 77 8.90 -4.89 -11.71
CA ILE A 77 7.99 -5.45 -10.70
C ILE A 77 6.55 -4.99 -10.96
N SER A 78 5.57 -5.86 -10.73
CA SER A 78 4.15 -5.56 -10.93
C SER A 78 3.72 -5.23 -12.37
N THR A 79 2.39 -5.22 -12.54
CA THR A 79 1.71 -4.69 -13.72
C THR A 79 1.96 -3.18 -13.78
N ARG A 80 2.38 -2.67 -14.95
CA ARG A 80 2.80 -1.27 -15.16
C ARG A 80 1.82 -0.23 -14.62
N TRP A 81 0.52 -0.52 -14.67
CA TRP A 81 -0.55 0.42 -14.32
C TRP A 81 -0.54 0.87 -12.86
N TYR A 82 0.09 0.08 -11.97
CA TYR A 82 0.15 0.33 -10.53
C TYR A 82 1.55 0.75 -10.06
N ARG A 83 2.52 0.91 -10.99
CA ARG A 83 3.88 1.34 -10.65
C ARG A 83 3.89 2.82 -10.27
N ALA A 84 4.60 3.12 -9.19
CA ALA A 84 4.84 4.46 -8.73
C ALA A 84 5.79 5.23 -9.67
N PRO A 85 5.76 6.58 -9.69
CA PRO A 85 6.62 7.40 -10.54
C PRO A 85 8.11 7.06 -10.41
N GLU A 86 8.59 6.88 -9.18
CA GLU A 86 9.98 6.52 -8.88
C GLU A 86 10.38 5.14 -9.42
N CYS A 87 9.44 4.20 -9.56
CA CYS A 87 9.69 2.89 -10.17
C CYS A 87 9.75 2.95 -11.70
N LEU A 88 9.22 4.01 -12.31
CA LEU A 88 9.19 4.22 -13.76
C LEU A 88 10.34 5.12 -14.24
N MET A 89 10.86 5.96 -13.36
CA MET A 89 11.80 7.03 -13.69
C MET A 89 13.13 6.93 -12.95
N THR A 90 13.43 5.78 -12.34
CA THR A 90 14.74 5.51 -11.74
C THR A 90 15.15 4.06 -11.98
N ASP A 91 16.43 3.78 -11.92
CA ASP A 91 17.02 2.44 -12.01
C ASP A 91 16.91 1.72 -10.66
N GLY A 92 15.70 1.56 -10.13
CA GLY A 92 15.50 0.80 -8.89
C GLY A 92 15.70 1.56 -7.59
N TYR A 93 15.67 2.91 -7.62
CA TYR A 93 15.81 3.76 -6.44
C TYR A 93 14.43 4.14 -5.88
N TYR A 94 13.85 3.21 -5.14
CA TYR A 94 12.54 3.37 -4.50
C TYR A 94 12.51 2.70 -3.12
N ASP A 95 11.48 3.02 -2.33
CA ASP A 95 11.28 2.50 -0.98
C ASP A 95 9.86 1.92 -0.80
N SER A 96 9.46 1.67 0.45
CA SER A 96 8.14 1.11 0.74
C SER A 96 6.96 2.01 0.35
N LYS A 97 7.17 3.31 0.09
CA LYS A 97 6.12 4.23 -0.37
C LYS A 97 5.59 3.87 -1.75
N MET A 98 6.31 3.07 -2.54
CA MET A 98 5.79 2.57 -3.81
C MET A 98 4.53 1.70 -3.63
N ASP A 99 4.41 0.99 -2.51
CA ASP A 99 3.19 0.22 -2.22
C ASP A 99 1.99 1.16 -1.99
N ILE A 100 2.21 2.28 -1.29
CA ILE A 100 1.17 3.27 -0.99
C ILE A 100 0.56 3.85 -2.26
N TRP A 101 1.40 4.11 -3.27
CA TRP A 101 0.94 4.51 -4.60
C TRP A 101 0.00 3.47 -5.21
N GLY A 102 0.40 2.19 -5.18
CA GLY A 102 -0.44 1.09 -5.67
C GLY A 102 -1.79 1.02 -4.96
N TYR A 103 -1.84 1.26 -3.64
CA TYR A 103 -3.09 1.36 -2.88
C TYR A 103 -3.96 2.54 -3.33
N GLY A 104 -3.36 3.68 -3.70
CA GLY A 104 -4.08 4.80 -4.30
C GLY A 104 -4.71 4.44 -5.65
N CYS A 105 -3.99 3.72 -6.51
CA CYS A 105 -4.53 3.20 -7.78
C CYS A 105 -5.68 2.22 -7.54
N VAL A 106 -5.53 1.29 -6.59
CA VAL A 106 -6.57 0.33 -6.21
C VAL A 106 -7.80 1.03 -5.63
N LEU A 107 -7.62 2.04 -4.78
CA LEU A 107 -8.73 2.84 -4.22
C LEU A 107 -9.53 3.51 -5.33
N PHE A 108 -8.84 4.19 -6.26
CA PHE A 108 -9.48 4.82 -7.40
C PHE A 108 -10.28 3.79 -8.21
N GLU A 109 -9.67 2.65 -8.54
CA GLU A 109 -10.27 1.64 -9.39
C GLU A 109 -11.50 0.95 -8.73
N MET A 110 -11.50 0.78 -7.41
CA MET A 110 -12.68 0.31 -6.68
C MET A 110 -13.90 1.21 -6.86
N ILE A 111 -13.68 2.51 -7.07
CA ILE A 111 -14.72 3.54 -7.17
C ILE A 111 -15.09 3.76 -8.64
N ALA A 112 -14.09 3.97 -9.48
CA ALA A 112 -14.24 4.33 -10.89
C ALA A 112 -14.55 3.13 -11.80
N LYS A 113 -14.22 1.91 -11.35
CA LYS A 113 -14.36 0.65 -12.12
C LYS A 113 -13.49 0.57 -13.36
N PHE A 114 -12.47 1.41 -13.47
CA PHE A 114 -11.44 1.33 -14.49
C PHE A 114 -10.07 1.73 -13.89
N PRO A 115 -8.96 1.19 -14.44
CA PRO A 115 -7.62 1.51 -13.96
C PRO A 115 -7.28 2.99 -14.19
N LEU A 116 -6.74 3.64 -13.15
CA LEU A 116 -6.41 5.06 -13.17
C LEU A 116 -5.37 5.43 -14.24
N PHE A 117 -4.31 4.63 -14.34
CA PHE A 117 -3.18 4.88 -15.23
C PHE A 117 -2.91 3.65 -16.11
N ASN A 118 -3.65 3.51 -17.21
CA ASN A 118 -3.53 2.38 -18.13
C ASN A 118 -2.54 2.61 -19.28
N GLY A 119 -1.26 2.82 -18.97
CA GLY A 119 -0.19 3.09 -19.93
C GLY A 119 0.15 1.89 -20.83
N LYS A 120 0.34 2.15 -22.12
CA LYS A 120 0.77 1.15 -23.12
C LYS A 120 2.27 0.82 -23.04
N GLY A 121 3.06 1.76 -22.52
CA GLY A 121 4.50 1.65 -22.27
C GLY A 121 4.91 2.59 -21.14
N GLU A 122 6.19 2.62 -20.75
CA GLU A 122 6.68 3.43 -19.63
C GLU A 122 6.46 4.94 -19.84
N LEU A 123 6.80 5.46 -21.01
CA LEU A 123 6.57 6.88 -21.34
C LEU A 123 5.08 7.25 -21.36
N ASP A 124 4.22 6.38 -21.89
CA ASP A 124 2.76 6.60 -21.88
C ASP A 124 2.18 6.52 -20.46
N GLN A 125 2.72 5.63 -19.61
CA GLN A 125 2.38 5.56 -18.20
C GLN A 125 2.71 6.87 -17.48
N ILE A 126 3.92 7.40 -17.67
CA ILE A 126 4.35 8.69 -17.10
C ILE A 126 3.46 9.82 -17.65
N HIS A 127 3.15 9.82 -18.94
CA HIS A 127 2.26 10.82 -19.53
C HIS A 127 0.86 10.82 -18.89
N LYS A 128 0.29 9.63 -18.61
CA LYS A 128 -1.00 9.47 -17.94
C LYS A 128 -0.95 9.96 -16.49
N ILE A 129 0.13 9.66 -15.77
CA ILE A 129 0.36 10.21 -14.42
C ILE A 129 0.38 11.74 -14.47
N ASN A 130 1.20 12.33 -15.36
CA ASN A 130 1.31 13.77 -15.51
C ASN A 130 0.00 14.41 -15.97
N LYS A 131 -0.86 13.69 -16.71
CA LYS A 131 -2.19 14.20 -17.12
C LYS A 131 -3.09 14.42 -15.90
N VAL A 132 -3.04 13.55 -14.90
CA VAL A 132 -3.88 13.64 -13.70
C VAL A 132 -3.28 14.58 -12.66
N LEU A 133 -2.01 14.38 -12.31
CA LEU A 133 -1.35 15.11 -11.21
C LEU A 133 -0.68 16.41 -11.66
N GLY A 134 -0.38 16.54 -12.95
CA GLY A 134 0.48 17.60 -13.47
C GLY A 134 1.94 17.17 -13.56
N THR A 135 2.76 18.03 -14.15
CA THR A 135 4.21 17.80 -14.22
C THR A 135 4.84 18.03 -12.84
N PRO A 136 5.73 17.15 -12.37
CA PRO A 136 6.40 17.33 -11.08
C PRO A 136 7.33 18.56 -11.08
N LYS A 137 7.68 19.02 -9.88
CA LYS A 137 8.66 20.10 -9.67
C LYS A 137 9.99 19.73 -10.35
N GLN A 138 10.68 20.72 -10.91
CA GLN A 138 11.96 20.51 -11.61
C GLN A 138 13.00 19.81 -10.73
N SER A 139 13.07 20.14 -9.44
CA SER A 139 13.96 19.48 -8.48
C SER A 139 13.73 17.98 -8.36
N LEU A 140 12.48 17.53 -8.42
CA LEU A 140 12.14 16.11 -8.36
C LEU A 140 12.48 15.40 -9.68
N ILE A 141 12.26 16.08 -10.82
CA ILE A 141 12.69 15.60 -12.13
C ILE A 141 14.20 15.39 -12.14
N ASP A 142 14.97 16.36 -11.66
CA ASP A 142 16.43 16.29 -11.64
C ASP A 142 16.93 15.20 -10.68
N LEU A 143 16.25 14.98 -9.56
CA LEU A 143 16.51 13.84 -8.67
C LEU A 143 16.29 12.50 -9.38
N PHE A 144 15.18 12.32 -10.07
CA PHE A 144 14.90 11.08 -10.81
C PHE A 144 15.90 10.86 -11.95
N LYS A 145 16.19 11.90 -12.73
CA LYS A 145 17.24 11.88 -13.78
C LYS A 145 18.58 11.42 -13.24
N SER A 146 18.99 11.90 -12.07
CA SER A 146 20.28 11.51 -11.45
C SER A 146 20.38 10.01 -11.12
N ARG A 147 19.24 9.30 -11.16
CA ARG A 147 19.07 7.89 -10.80
C ARG A 147 18.57 7.04 -11.97
N ALA A 148 18.54 7.56 -13.20
CA ALA A 148 17.93 6.92 -14.36
C ALA A 148 18.91 6.81 -15.54
N THR A 149 19.75 5.79 -15.54
CA THR A 149 20.72 5.53 -16.61
C THR A 149 20.07 4.90 -17.84
N HIS A 150 18.91 4.24 -17.69
CA HIS A 150 18.18 3.62 -18.81
C HIS A 150 17.36 4.61 -19.66
N MET A 151 17.08 5.81 -19.14
CA MET A 151 16.26 6.83 -19.81
C MET A 151 17.16 7.91 -20.43
N SER A 152 16.78 8.40 -21.61
CA SER A 152 17.48 9.51 -22.25
C SER A 152 17.05 10.87 -21.67
N GLN A 153 17.87 11.91 -21.92
CA GLN A 153 17.52 13.29 -21.52
C GLN A 153 16.18 13.76 -22.10
N ASN A 154 15.85 13.31 -23.31
CA ASN A 154 14.61 13.67 -23.98
C ASN A 154 13.37 13.04 -23.32
N ASP A 155 13.52 11.89 -22.65
CA ASP A 155 12.41 11.20 -21.99
C ASP A 155 11.90 11.93 -20.75
N PHE A 156 12.71 12.84 -20.20
CA PHE A 156 12.33 13.71 -19.08
C PHE A 156 11.91 15.12 -19.51
N ASN A 157 11.84 15.40 -20.82
CA ASN A 157 11.42 16.70 -21.32
C ASN A 157 9.89 16.80 -21.33
N PHE A 158 9.30 16.89 -20.14
CA PHE A 158 7.86 17.04 -19.99
C PHE A 158 7.46 18.52 -20.07
N PRO A 159 6.49 18.90 -20.92
CA PRO A 159 5.95 20.25 -20.87
C PRO A 159 5.33 20.49 -19.50
N GLN A 160 5.62 21.64 -18.89
CA GLN A 160 5.03 22.04 -17.62
C GLN A 160 3.51 22.22 -17.80
N LYS A 161 2.72 21.42 -17.09
CA LYS A 161 1.25 21.45 -17.18
C LYS A 161 0.63 21.20 -15.81
N LYS A 162 -0.50 21.86 -15.56
CA LYS A 162 -1.37 21.55 -14.43
C LYS A 162 -2.13 20.25 -14.72
N GLY A 163 -2.21 19.38 -13.73
CA GLY A 163 -3.02 18.16 -13.82
C GLY A 163 -4.51 18.46 -13.93
N VAL A 164 -5.28 17.52 -14.49
CA VAL A 164 -6.74 17.63 -14.52
C VAL A 164 -7.38 17.43 -13.15
N GLY A 165 -6.65 16.80 -12.22
CA GLY A 165 -7.10 16.51 -10.86
C GLY A 165 -8.06 15.33 -10.75
N PHE A 166 -8.21 14.81 -9.53
CA PHE A 166 -9.14 13.71 -9.24
C PHE A 166 -10.60 14.16 -9.24
N GLU A 167 -10.87 15.44 -8.96
CA GLU A 167 -12.19 16.04 -8.97
C GLU A 167 -12.87 15.90 -10.33
N LYS A 168 -12.10 16.02 -11.43
CA LYS A 168 -12.64 15.82 -12.78
C LYS A 168 -12.92 14.36 -13.10
N LEU A 169 -12.16 13.43 -12.51
CA LEU A 169 -12.33 11.99 -12.72
C LEU A 169 -13.44 11.42 -11.84
N LEU A 170 -13.67 12.02 -10.67
CA LEU A 170 -14.65 11.63 -9.67
C LEU A 170 -15.50 12.86 -9.28
N PRO A 171 -16.36 13.39 -10.18
CA PRO A 171 -17.09 14.64 -9.97
C PRO A 171 -18.04 14.62 -8.77
N ASN A 172 -18.50 13.44 -8.38
CA ASN A 172 -19.37 13.23 -7.22
C ASN A 172 -18.62 12.65 -6.00
N GLY A 173 -17.29 12.62 -6.05
CA GLY A 173 -16.45 12.13 -4.95
C GLY A 173 -16.50 13.09 -3.76
N PRO A 174 -16.68 12.60 -2.53
CA PRO A 174 -16.66 13.46 -1.36
C PRO A 174 -15.23 14.01 -1.11
N LYS A 175 -15.10 15.15 -0.44
CA LYS A 175 -13.82 15.88 -0.35
C LYS A 175 -12.72 15.04 0.30
N GLU A 176 -13.07 14.28 1.33
CA GLU A 176 -12.14 13.41 2.06
C GLU A 176 -11.62 12.24 1.21
N LEU A 177 -12.39 11.79 0.20
CA LEU A 177 -11.92 10.82 -0.79
C LEU A 177 -10.89 11.44 -1.73
N ILE A 178 -11.19 12.62 -2.26
CA ILE A 178 -10.29 13.33 -3.17
C ILE A 178 -8.96 13.63 -2.47
N ASP A 179 -9.03 14.12 -1.23
CA ASP A 179 -7.88 14.46 -0.41
C ASP A 179 -7.01 13.23 -0.09
N ILE A 180 -7.61 12.09 0.31
CA ILE A 180 -6.82 10.88 0.54
C ILE A 180 -6.19 10.34 -0.76
N LEU A 181 -6.85 10.47 -1.92
CA LEU A 181 -6.26 10.10 -3.21
C LEU A 181 -5.02 10.93 -3.52
N TYR A 182 -5.05 12.25 -3.32
CA TYR A 182 -3.85 13.09 -3.50
C TYR A 182 -2.70 12.70 -2.55
N LYS A 183 -3.02 12.33 -1.31
CA LYS A 183 -2.03 11.90 -0.31
C LYS A 183 -1.41 10.53 -0.62
N LEU A 184 -2.22 9.57 -1.08
CA LEU A 184 -1.76 8.24 -1.49
C LEU A 184 -0.98 8.28 -2.82
N LEU A 185 -1.41 9.13 -3.75
CA LEU A 185 -0.84 9.28 -5.09
C LEU A 185 0.03 10.55 -5.20
N ALA A 186 0.67 10.96 -4.11
CA ALA A 186 1.64 12.04 -4.18
C ALA A 186 2.82 11.61 -5.08
N TYR A 187 3.23 12.51 -5.96
CA TYR A 187 4.25 12.24 -6.97
C TYR A 187 5.61 11.99 -6.32
N ASP A 188 6.01 12.87 -5.39
CA ASP A 188 7.19 12.72 -4.57
C ASP A 188 6.95 11.66 -3.48
N PRO A 189 7.73 10.56 -3.43
CA PRO A 189 7.63 9.58 -2.34
C PRO A 189 7.81 10.18 -0.94
N ALA A 190 8.57 11.28 -0.82
CA ALA A 190 8.78 11.99 0.44
C ALA A 190 7.53 12.75 0.90
N GLU A 191 6.72 13.27 -0.04
CA GLU A 191 5.44 13.94 0.25
C GLU A 191 4.27 12.93 0.37
N ARG A 192 4.48 11.67 -0.05
CA ARG A 192 3.46 10.61 -0.01
C ARG A 192 3.18 10.17 1.42
N ILE A 193 1.90 10.07 1.78
CA ILE A 193 1.48 9.63 3.11
C ILE A 193 1.97 8.21 3.43
N THR A 194 2.21 7.89 4.69
CA THR A 194 2.44 6.51 5.15
C THR A 194 1.12 5.77 5.34
N ALA A 195 1.15 4.43 5.37
CA ALA A 195 -0.04 3.64 5.70
C ALA A 195 -0.59 3.98 7.10
N LYS A 196 0.29 4.21 8.07
CA LYS A 196 -0.07 4.59 9.45
C LYS A 196 -0.80 5.93 9.48
N GLU A 197 -0.33 6.94 8.76
CA GLU A 197 -1.00 8.23 8.67
C GLU A 197 -2.32 8.12 7.89
N ALA A 198 -2.35 7.36 6.80
CA ALA A 198 -3.57 7.13 6.01
C ALA A 198 -4.69 6.47 6.82
N LEU A 199 -4.36 5.54 7.72
CA LEU A 199 -5.33 4.91 8.63
C LEU A 199 -5.99 5.89 9.62
N ASN A 200 -5.40 7.06 9.84
CA ASN A 200 -5.94 8.12 10.70
C ASN A 200 -6.58 9.26 9.88
N HIS A 201 -6.71 9.10 8.57
CA HIS A 201 -7.29 10.10 7.68
C HIS A 201 -8.80 10.27 7.88
N GLU A 202 -9.32 11.48 7.64
CA GLU A 202 -10.76 11.81 7.78
C GLU A 202 -11.67 10.92 6.93
N PHE A 203 -11.16 10.42 5.80
CA PHE A 203 -11.84 9.44 4.93
C PHE A 203 -12.31 8.19 5.68
N PHE A 204 -11.64 7.81 6.78
CA PHE A 204 -11.96 6.66 7.63
C PHE A 204 -12.49 7.03 9.02
N SER A 205 -12.87 8.29 9.25
CA SER A 205 -13.38 8.75 10.55
C SER A 205 -14.58 7.94 11.06
N ASP A 206 -15.47 7.52 10.16
CA ASP A 206 -16.63 6.68 10.45
C ASP A 206 -16.28 5.22 10.80
N ILE A 207 -15.15 4.72 10.29
CA ILE A 207 -14.65 3.35 10.53
C ILE A 207 -13.86 3.24 11.82
N THR A 208 -13.23 4.33 12.27
CA THR A 208 -12.36 4.31 13.48
C THR A 208 -13.13 4.40 14.79
N THR A 209 -14.45 4.61 14.73
CA THR A 209 -15.33 4.60 15.93
C THR A 209 -15.39 3.21 16.58
N GLU A 210 -15.34 3.15 17.92
CA GLU A 210 -15.27 1.92 18.74
C GLU A 210 -16.27 0.82 18.34
N LYS A 211 -17.51 1.20 17.98
CA LYS A 211 -18.57 0.26 17.54
C LYS A 211 -18.19 -0.54 16.29
N PHE A 212 -17.31 -0.01 15.46
CA PHE A 212 -16.89 -0.63 14.20
C PHE A 212 -15.74 -1.63 14.39
N ARG A 213 -14.81 -1.36 15.33
CA ARG A 213 -13.68 -2.25 15.65
C ARG A 213 -14.15 -3.63 16.12
N THR A 214 -15.16 -3.66 16.98
CA THR A 214 -15.70 -4.91 17.54
C THR A 214 -16.42 -5.77 16.50
N THR A 215 -17.09 -5.16 15.51
CA THR A 215 -17.90 -5.89 14.52
C THR A 215 -17.06 -6.55 13.43
N ILE A 216 -15.95 -5.92 13.00
CA ILE A 216 -15.10 -6.45 11.91
C ILE A 216 -13.91 -7.26 12.44
N PHE A 217 -13.37 -6.90 13.61
CA PHE A 217 -12.19 -7.57 14.17
C PHE A 217 -12.48 -8.46 15.40
N GLY A 218 -13.73 -8.51 15.88
CA GLY A 218 -14.16 -9.26 17.06
C GLY A 218 -14.70 -10.68 16.79
N GLY A 219 -14.10 -11.42 15.86
CA GLY A 219 -14.30 -12.88 15.79
C GLY A 219 -13.68 -13.58 17.01
N PRO A 220 -14.01 -14.86 17.31
CA PRO A 220 -13.83 -15.51 18.63
C PRO A 220 -12.38 -15.72 19.15
N HIS A 221 -11.37 -15.05 18.58
CA HIS A 221 -9.97 -15.21 18.95
C HIS A 221 -9.27 -13.95 19.46
N SER A 222 -9.99 -12.86 19.73
CA SER A 222 -9.43 -11.74 20.50
C SER A 222 -9.56 -11.97 22.02
N GLY A 223 -9.05 -13.10 22.50
CA GLY A 223 -8.84 -13.35 23.93
C GLY A 223 -7.52 -12.76 24.39
N SER A 224 -7.59 -11.65 25.13
CA SER A 224 -6.60 -11.18 26.12
C SER A 224 -5.11 -11.30 25.79
N LEU A 225 -4.52 -10.24 25.23
CA LEU A 225 -3.07 -10.01 25.20
C LEU A 225 -2.56 -9.07 26.30
N ASN A 226 -3.38 -8.83 27.34
CA ASN A 226 -2.97 -8.03 28.50
C ASN A 226 -3.18 -8.83 29.78
N LYS A 227 -2.17 -9.62 30.16
CA LYS A 227 -1.75 -9.93 31.55
C LYS A 227 -0.76 -11.10 31.53
N ALA A 228 0.53 -10.80 31.60
CA ALA A 228 1.54 -11.58 32.32
C ALA A 228 2.93 -10.97 32.05
N VAL A 229 3.28 -9.91 32.77
CA VAL A 229 4.67 -9.65 33.17
C VAL A 229 4.62 -9.26 34.63
N GLU A 230 4.47 -10.26 35.49
CA GLU A 230 4.96 -10.19 36.87
C GLU A 230 6.07 -11.23 36.95
N HIS A 231 7.29 -10.74 37.07
CA HIS A 231 8.47 -11.53 37.39
C HIS A 231 8.32 -12.03 38.83
N ASP A 232 8.23 -13.34 39.00
CA ASP A 232 8.32 -14.00 40.30
C ASP A 232 9.75 -14.53 40.45
N ASP A 233 10.58 -13.80 41.21
CA ASP A 233 11.91 -14.20 41.63
C ASP A 233 11.80 -15.08 42.87
N THR A 234 12.01 -16.39 42.75
CA THR A 234 12.50 -17.23 43.87
C THR A 234 13.43 -18.35 43.41
N PRO A 235 14.41 -18.76 44.24
CA PRO A 235 15.62 -19.46 43.80
C PRO A 235 15.53 -20.99 43.89
N GLU A 236 16.25 -21.66 42.99
CA GLU A 236 16.42 -23.10 42.87
C GLU A 236 16.91 -23.77 44.18
N LYS A 237 16.18 -24.79 44.65
CA LYS A 237 16.68 -25.78 45.59
C LYS A 237 17.22 -27.00 44.84
N SER A 238 18.53 -27.14 44.90
CA SER A 238 19.32 -28.30 44.51
C SER A 238 18.86 -29.59 45.23
N THR A 239 18.60 -30.65 44.47
CA THR A 239 18.43 -32.00 45.03
C THR A 239 19.48 -32.94 44.45
N LYS A 240 20.40 -33.37 45.31
CA LYS A 240 21.50 -34.30 44.99
C LYS A 240 20.97 -35.72 44.76
N ILE A 241 21.33 -36.32 43.63
CA ILE A 241 21.15 -37.74 43.31
C ILE A 241 22.24 -38.54 44.05
N LYS A 242 21.85 -39.42 45.00
CA LYS A 242 22.73 -40.43 45.59
C LYS A 242 22.80 -41.66 44.69
N LYS A 243 23.98 -41.90 44.09
CA LYS A 243 24.36 -43.20 43.51
C LYS A 243 24.65 -44.20 44.64
N LYS A 244 23.96 -45.33 44.65
CA LYS A 244 24.36 -46.56 45.35
C LYS A 244 24.91 -47.50 44.27
N ASN A 245 26.21 -47.80 44.30
CA ASN A 245 26.76 -48.97 43.63
C ASN A 245 27.59 -49.77 44.62
N ARG A 246 27.40 -51.08 44.53
CA ARG A 246 27.99 -52.17 45.31
C ARG A 246 29.51 -52.22 45.11
N GLY A 247 30.21 -52.60 46.17
CA GLY A 247 31.65 -52.83 46.27
C GLY A 247 32.04 -52.82 47.73
#